data_AF-A0A838CYE6-F1
#
_entry.id   AF-A0A838CYE6-F1
#
_cell.length_a   1.000
_cell.length_b   1.000
_cell.length_c   1.000
_cell.angle_alpha   90.00
_cell.angle_beta   90.00
_cell.angle_gamma   90.00
#
_symmetry.space_group_name_H-M   'P 1'
#
loop_
_entity.id
_entity.type
_entity.pdbx_description
1 polymer ?
#
loop_
_entity_poly.entity_id
_entity_poly.type
_entity_poly.pdbx_seq_one_letter_code
_entity_poly.pdbx_strand_id
1 'polypeptide(L)'
;MATRERVKPEAGNLVEKSWDPITRIVGNLGIYTKIDFDAKEVATCKSTSSMFRGYSVFMKGKDPRDSHFITSRICGICGDNHAVCSVYAQNMAYGVKTPPLGEWI
;
A
#
# COMPACT_ATOMS: atom_id res chain seq x y z
N MET A 1 -5.02 20.34 -20.97
CA MET A 1 -5.03 18.97 -20.40
C MET A 1 -5.95 18.14 -21.26
N ALA A 2 -5.42 17.44 -22.27
CA ALA A 2 -6.24 16.71 -23.23
C ALA A 2 -6.84 15.47 -22.55
N THR A 3 -8.13 15.51 -22.27
CA THR A 3 -8.91 14.34 -21.88
C THR A 3 -9.00 13.42 -23.09
N ARG A 4 -8.21 12.33 -23.09
CA ARG A 4 -8.41 11.24 -24.05
C ARG A 4 -9.78 10.64 -23.78
N GLU A 5 -10.72 10.90 -24.68
CA GLU A 5 -12.01 10.24 -24.72
C GLU A 5 -11.76 8.76 -25.02
N ARG A 6 -12.03 7.87 -24.05
CA ARG A 6 -11.91 6.42 -24.25
C ARG A 6 -13.01 5.99 -25.20
N VAL A 7 -12.65 5.76 -26.46
CA VAL A 7 -13.46 4.97 -27.39
C VAL A 7 -13.76 3.65 -26.69
N LYS A 8 -15.04 3.36 -26.44
CA LYS A 8 -15.46 2.01 -26.01
C LYS A 8 -15.05 1.06 -27.13
N PRO A 9 -14.17 0.07 -26.89
CA PRO A 9 -13.99 -0.98 -27.87
C PRO A 9 -15.37 -1.61 -28.05
N GLU A 10 -15.93 -1.53 -29.26
CA GLU A 10 -16.96 -2.46 -29.68
C GLU A 10 -16.48 -3.85 -29.31
N ALA A 11 -17.36 -4.68 -28.74
CA ALA A 11 -17.05 -5.92 -28.04
C ALA A 11 -16.06 -6.82 -28.79
N GLY A 12 -14.77 -6.51 -28.67
CA GLY A 12 -13.68 -7.39 -28.97
C GLY A 12 -13.82 -8.62 -28.09
N ASN A 13 -13.21 -9.72 -28.50
CA ASN A 13 -13.25 -10.96 -27.76
C ASN A 13 -12.48 -10.81 -26.43
N LEU A 14 -13.13 -10.21 -25.43
CA LEU A 14 -12.53 -9.90 -24.13
C LEU A 14 -12.34 -11.18 -23.34
N VAL A 15 -11.09 -11.45 -22.98
CA VAL A 15 -10.70 -12.62 -22.21
C VAL A 15 -10.38 -12.20 -20.78
N GLU A 16 -10.98 -12.89 -19.81
CA GLU A 16 -10.67 -12.70 -18.39
C GLU A 16 -9.37 -13.42 -18.02
N LYS A 17 -8.46 -12.71 -17.34
CA LYS A 17 -7.22 -13.27 -16.79
C LYS A 17 -7.03 -12.80 -15.36
N SER A 18 -6.58 -13.69 -14.50
CA SER A 18 -6.35 -13.40 -13.09
C SER A 18 -5.08 -14.03 -12.59
N TRP A 19 -4.37 -13.31 -11.72
CA TRP A 19 -3.22 -13.81 -10.97
C TRP A 19 -3.43 -13.49 -9.50
N ASP A 20 -3.68 -14.52 -8.71
CA ASP A 20 -3.81 -14.45 -7.26
C ASP A 20 -3.23 -15.76 -6.67
N PRO A 21 -2.04 -15.73 -6.04
CA PRO A 21 -1.26 -14.54 -5.71
C PRO A 21 -0.38 -14.04 -6.88
N ILE A 22 -0.18 -12.73 -6.96
CA ILE A 22 1.02 -12.15 -7.60
C ILE A 22 2.23 -12.48 -6.72
N THR A 23 3.24 -13.10 -7.31
CA THR A 23 4.49 -13.48 -6.61
C THR A 23 5.62 -12.47 -6.84
N ARG A 24 6.72 -12.58 -6.09
CA ARG A 24 7.87 -11.64 -6.07
C ARG A 24 7.50 -10.20 -5.68
N ILE A 25 6.49 -10.05 -4.83
CA ILE A 25 6.11 -8.82 -4.14
C ILE A 25 5.96 -9.10 -2.64
N VAL A 26 5.81 -8.05 -1.83
CA VAL A 26 5.52 -8.18 -0.40
C VAL A 26 4.01 -8.09 -0.17
N GLY A 27 3.45 -9.07 0.54
CA GLY A 27 2.03 -9.11 0.92
C GLY A 27 1.14 -9.92 -0.02
N ASN A 28 -0.17 -9.71 0.08
CA ASN A 28 -1.19 -10.44 -0.67
C ASN A 28 -1.81 -9.51 -1.70
N LEU A 29 -1.58 -9.81 -2.99
CA LEU A 29 -2.09 -9.03 -4.12
C LEU A 29 -2.70 -9.97 -5.16
N GLY A 30 -3.97 -9.72 -5.47
CA GLY A 30 -4.67 -10.32 -6.61
C GLY A 30 -4.90 -9.28 -7.70
N ILE A 31 -4.61 -9.64 -8.95
CA ILE A 31 -4.84 -8.81 -10.14
C ILE A 31 -5.84 -9.52 -11.06
N TYR A 32 -6.94 -8.85 -11.38
CA TYR A 32 -8.02 -9.37 -12.22
C TYR A 32 -8.22 -8.44 -13.41
N THR A 33 -8.07 -8.96 -14.63
CA THR A 33 -8.11 -8.16 -15.85
C THR A 33 -9.09 -8.72 -16.87
N LYS A 34 -9.56 -7.83 -17.75
CA LYS A 34 -10.17 -8.18 -19.05
C LYS A 34 -9.23 -7.69 -20.13
N ILE A 35 -8.76 -8.60 -20.98
CA ILE A 35 -7.75 -8.34 -22.01
C ILE A 35 -8.39 -8.48 -23.38
N ASP A 36 -8.14 -7.51 -24.24
CA ASP A 36 -8.40 -7.58 -25.68
C ASP A 36 -7.10 -8.01 -26.38
N PHE A 37 -7.07 -9.25 -26.88
CA PHE A 37 -5.88 -9.78 -27.54
C PHE A 37 -5.66 -9.25 -28.96
N ASP A 38 -6.73 -8.83 -29.64
CA ASP A 38 -6.66 -8.30 -31.01
C ASP A 38 -6.06 -6.89 -30.96
N ALA A 39 -6.54 -6.07 -30.03
CA ALA A 39 -5.98 -4.74 -29.75
C ALA A 39 -4.65 -4.79 -28.99
N LYS A 40 -4.31 -5.94 -28.38
CA LYS A 40 -3.15 -6.12 -27.49
C LYS A 40 -3.17 -5.18 -26.29
N GLU A 41 -4.35 -4.96 -25.72
CA GLU A 41 -4.56 -4.01 -24.62
C GLU A 41 -5.30 -4.63 -23.43
N VAL A 42 -5.00 -4.12 -22.23
CA VAL A 42 -5.79 -4.43 -21.03
C VAL A 42 -6.95 -3.45 -20.94
N ALA A 43 -8.16 -3.91 -21.25
CA ALA A 43 -9.36 -3.08 -21.23
C ALA A 43 -9.73 -2.61 -19.81
N THR A 44 -9.66 -3.53 -18.83
CA THR A 44 -9.93 -3.25 -17.41
C THR A 44 -9.01 -4.03 -16.49
N CYS A 45 -8.71 -3.46 -15.32
CA CYS A 45 -7.89 -4.06 -14.28
C CYS A 45 -8.46 -3.73 -12.90
N LYS A 46 -8.53 -4.73 -12.02
CA LYS A 46 -8.87 -4.59 -10.59
C LYS A 46 -7.73 -5.16 -9.75
N SER A 47 -7.34 -4.39 -8.74
CA SER A 47 -6.36 -4.79 -7.73
C SER A 47 -7.09 -5.07 -6.41
N THR A 48 -6.79 -6.21 -5.80
CA THR A 48 -7.35 -6.59 -4.50
C THR A 48 -6.27 -7.06 -3.55
N SER A 49 -6.49 -6.85 -2.26
CA SER A 49 -5.73 -7.47 -1.19
C SER A 49 -6.68 -8.21 -0.26
N SER A 50 -6.37 -9.47 0.04
CA SER A 50 -7.23 -10.36 0.83
C SER A 50 -6.84 -10.43 2.32
N MET A 51 -5.82 -9.68 2.75
CA MET A 51 -5.30 -9.73 4.11
C MET A 51 -5.56 -8.43 4.88
N PHE A 52 -6.16 -8.54 6.06
CA PHE A 52 -6.39 -7.43 6.98
C PHE A 52 -5.83 -7.76 8.36
N ARG A 53 -5.10 -6.80 8.96
CA ARG A 53 -4.51 -6.94 10.31
C ARG A 53 -5.05 -5.97 11.36
N GLY A 54 -5.70 -4.87 10.95
CA GLY A 54 -6.42 -3.99 11.88
C GLY A 54 -5.58 -3.17 12.87
N TYR A 55 -4.41 -2.66 12.47
CA TYR A 55 -3.56 -1.81 13.32
C TYR A 55 -4.31 -0.64 13.97
N SER A 56 -5.14 0.06 13.20
CA SER A 56 -5.96 1.18 13.70
C SER A 56 -6.99 0.78 14.76
N VAL A 57 -7.36 -0.51 14.83
CA VAL A 57 -8.31 -1.03 15.82
C VAL A 57 -7.60 -1.31 17.14
N PHE A 58 -6.55 -2.14 17.12
CA PHE A 58 -5.92 -2.61 18.37
C PHE A 58 -4.93 -1.62 18.98
N MET A 59 -4.49 -0.61 18.22
CA MET A 59 -3.66 0.48 18.75
C MET A 59 -4.45 1.44 19.66
N LYS A 60 -5.78 1.45 19.60
CA LYS A 60 -6.59 2.29 20.48
C LYS A 60 -6.36 1.92 21.94
N GLY A 61 -6.18 2.93 22.79
CA GLY A 61 -5.93 2.77 24.23
C GLY A 61 -4.56 2.20 24.59
N LYS A 62 -3.65 2.00 23.62
CA LYS A 62 -2.24 1.70 23.91
C LYS A 62 -1.49 2.97 24.26
N ASP A 63 -0.42 2.81 25.03
CA ASP A 63 0.47 3.92 25.31
C ASP A 63 1.06 4.45 23.99
N PRO A 64 0.93 5.75 23.70
CA PRO A 64 1.48 6.31 22.47
C PRO A 64 2.96 6.03 22.29
N ARG A 65 3.75 5.84 23.36
CA ARG A 65 5.19 5.51 23.30
C ARG A 65 5.46 4.15 22.67
N ASP A 66 4.53 3.20 22.76
CA ASP A 66 4.68 1.86 22.16
C ASP A 66 4.48 1.89 20.63
N SER A 67 3.96 2.98 20.06
CA SER A 67 3.49 3.00 18.69
C SER A 67 4.60 2.71 17.67
N HIS A 68 5.82 3.22 17.83
CA HIS A 68 6.91 2.98 16.87
C HIS A 68 7.40 1.51 16.88
N PHE A 69 7.34 0.83 18.03
CA PHE A 69 7.61 -0.60 18.11
C PHE A 69 6.49 -1.42 17.46
N ILE A 70 5.24 -1.01 17.63
CA ILE A 70 4.08 -1.71 17.06
C ILE A 70 4.02 -1.49 15.54
N THR A 71 4.05 -0.24 15.06
CA THR A 71 3.87 0.10 13.64
C THR A 71 5.00 -0.40 12.75
N SER A 72 6.21 -0.60 13.28
CA SER A 72 7.29 -1.24 12.52
C SER A 72 6.97 -2.67 12.09
N ARG A 73 5.97 -3.32 12.69
CA ARG A 73 5.51 -4.66 12.28
C ARG A 73 4.45 -4.59 11.19
N ILE A 74 4.05 -3.39 10.73
CA ILE A 74 3.18 -3.24 9.56
C ILE A 74 3.88 -3.84 8.33
N CYS A 75 5.18 -3.70 8.18
CA CYS A 75 5.87 -4.27 7.04
C CYS A 75 7.26 -4.76 7.43
N GLY A 76 7.64 -5.95 6.98
CA GLY A 76 8.97 -6.51 7.24
C GLY A 76 10.08 -5.93 6.37
N ILE A 77 9.74 -5.26 5.25
CA ILE A 77 10.73 -4.67 4.34
C ILE A 77 10.94 -3.17 4.55
N CYS A 78 9.92 -2.45 5.04
CA CYS A 78 9.96 -1.00 5.33
C CYS A 78 9.53 -0.70 6.77
N GLY A 79 9.81 -1.62 7.69
CA GLY A 79 9.42 -1.52 9.09
C GLY A 79 10.09 -0.36 9.81
N ASP A 80 11.36 -0.08 9.47
CA ASP A 80 12.11 1.08 9.94
C ASP A 80 11.45 2.40 9.50
N ASN A 81 10.98 2.50 8.25
CA ASN A 81 10.27 3.70 7.78
C ASN A 81 9.00 3.96 8.60
N HIS A 82 8.24 2.90 8.93
CA HIS A 82 7.08 3.02 9.81
C HIS A 82 7.45 3.43 11.24
N ALA A 83 8.58 2.95 11.77
CA ALA A 83 9.09 3.35 13.07
C ALA A 83 9.46 4.84 13.08
N VAL A 84 10.24 5.30 12.10
CA VAL A 84 10.69 6.69 11.97
C VAL A 84 9.50 7.64 11.83
N CYS A 85 8.55 7.33 10.93
CA CYS A 85 7.33 8.11 10.78
C CYS A 85 6.53 8.19 12.08
N SER A 86 6.43 7.08 12.82
CA SER A 86 5.79 7.06 14.14
C SER A 86 6.55 7.92 15.17
N VAL A 87 7.89 7.90 15.18
CA VAL A 87 8.70 8.72 16.08
C VAL A 87 8.54 10.20 15.75
N TYR A 88 8.49 10.60 14.48
CA TYR A 88 8.22 11.98 14.10
C TYR A 88 6.83 12.45 14.56
N ALA A 89 5.80 11.60 14.44
CA ALA A 89 4.48 11.91 14.99
C ALA A 89 4.49 12.02 16.52
N GLN A 90 5.22 11.13 17.21
CA GLN A 90 5.41 11.18 18.67
C GLN A 90 6.13 12.47 19.10
N ASN A 91 7.24 12.82 18.47
CA ASN A 91 8.03 14.02 18.76
C ASN A 91 7.18 15.29 18.64
N MET A 92 6.37 15.39 17.57
CA MET A 92 5.41 16.47 17.38
C MET A 92 4.38 16.51 18.51
N ALA A 93 3.76 15.37 18.84
CA ALA A 93 2.73 15.29 19.87
C ALA A 93 3.27 15.59 21.28
N TYR A 94 4.53 15.25 21.55
CA TYR A 94 5.18 15.47 22.85
C TYR A 94 5.87 16.83 22.94
N GLY A 95 5.98 17.58 21.84
CA GLY A 95 6.71 18.85 21.81
C GLY A 95 8.22 18.69 22.01
N VAL A 96 8.78 17.53 21.66
CA VAL A 96 10.21 17.21 21.83
C VAL A 96 10.93 17.36 20.49
N LYS A 97 12.11 17.97 20.53
CA LYS A 97 13.02 18.08 19.38
C LYS A 97 14.17 17.09 19.55
N THR A 98 14.39 16.25 18.54
CA THR A 98 15.56 15.37 18.47
C THR A 98 16.84 16.22 18.44
N PRO A 99 17.93 15.81 19.14
CA PRO A 99 19.23 16.44 18.98
C PRO A 99 19.65 16.42 17.50
N PRO A 100 20.33 17.47 16.97
CA PRO A 100 20.72 17.52 15.56
C PRO A 100 21.50 16.28 15.10
N LEU A 101 22.37 15.72 15.95
CA LEU A 101 23.08 14.48 15.64
C LEU A 101 22.14 13.28 15.44
N GLY A 102 21.04 13.22 16.18
CA GLY A 102 20.04 12.15 16.06
C GLY A 102 19.16 12.26 14.80
N GLU A 103 19.11 13.41 14.12
CA GLU A 103 18.45 13.53 12.81
C GLU A 103 19.38 13.17 11.65
N TRP A 104 20.71 13.16 11.87
CA TRP A 104 21.70 12.76 10.87
C TRP A 104 21.97 11.25 10.85
N ILE A 105 21.76 10.58 11.99
CA ILE A 105 21.87 9.12 12.14
C ILE A 105 20.64 8.46 11.52
#